data_AF-A0A7X5ZKG0-F1
#
_entry.id   AF-A0A7X5ZKG0-F1
#
_cell.length_a   1.000
_cell.length_b   1.000
_cell.length_c   1.000
_cell.angle_alpha   90.00
_cell.angle_beta   90.00
_cell.angle_gamma   90.00
#
_symmetry.space_group_name_H-M   'P 1'
#
loop_
_entity.id
_entity.type
_entity.pdbx_description
1 polymer ?
#
loop_
_entity_poly.entity_id
_entity_poly.type
_entity_poly.pdbx_seq_one_letter_code
_entity_poly.pdbx_strand_id
1 'polypeptide(L)'
;MKDINEHWILDDDDASTERLLNEATEWLAYAQGTARVLVEAAHEASCESDGRDLALAIGGVAALVAVGHYCVQRAHTQVLFDSPLLRDTEDVIHGD
;
A
#
# COMPACT_ATOMS: atom_id res chain seq x y z
N MET A 1 2.65 -15.39 -17.37
CA MET A 1 2.23 -14.01 -17.68
C MET A 1 0.92 -13.82 -16.94
N LYS A 2 0.95 -13.19 -15.76
CA LYS A 2 -0.25 -12.99 -14.93
C LYS A 2 -1.19 -12.09 -15.74
N ASP A 3 -2.47 -12.43 -15.80
CA ASP A 3 -3.46 -11.70 -16.58
C ASP A 3 -3.42 -10.22 -16.19
N ILE A 4 -3.00 -9.39 -17.14
CA ILE A 4 -2.97 -7.92 -17.10
C ILE A 4 -4.40 -7.35 -17.21
N ASN A 5 -5.42 -8.18 -16.99
CA ASN A 5 -6.79 -7.75 -16.77
C ASN A 5 -6.89 -7.22 -15.33
N GLU A 6 -6.01 -6.27 -15.04
CA GLU A 6 -5.73 -5.70 -13.74
C GLU A 6 -6.87 -4.72 -13.44
N HIS A 7 -7.89 -5.24 -12.78
CA HIS A 7 -8.58 -4.38 -11.84
C HIS A 7 -7.52 -3.97 -10.82
N TRP A 8 -7.06 -2.73 -10.92
CA TRP A 8 -6.04 -2.19 -10.03
C TRP A 8 -6.44 -2.51 -8.61
N ILE A 9 -5.49 -2.93 -7.76
CA ILE A 9 -5.78 -3.30 -6.36
C ILE A 9 -6.58 -2.20 -5.61
N LEU A 10 -6.44 -0.95 -6.04
CA LEU A 10 -7.16 0.21 -5.53
C LEU A 10 -8.66 0.19 -5.86
N ASP A 11 -9.02 -0.36 -7.01
CA ASP A 11 -10.40 -0.43 -7.51
C ASP A 11 -11.06 -1.78 -7.18
N ASP A 12 -10.26 -2.81 -6.89
CA ASP A 12 -10.78 -4.14 -6.55
C ASP A 12 -11.20 -4.22 -5.08
N ASP A 13 -12.49 -3.95 -4.84
CA ASP A 13 -13.16 -4.02 -3.54
C ASP A 13 -13.10 -5.43 -2.91
N ASP A 14 -13.07 -6.48 -3.73
CA ASP A 14 -13.09 -7.90 -3.34
C ASP A 14 -11.68 -8.49 -3.11
N ALA A 15 -10.64 -7.65 -3.12
CA ALA A 15 -9.27 -8.06 -2.85
C ALA A 15 -9.14 -8.80 -1.51
N SER A 16 -8.60 -10.02 -1.52
CA SER A 16 -8.35 -10.76 -0.27
C SER A 16 -7.27 -10.09 0.59
N THR A 17 -7.30 -10.34 1.90
CA THR A 17 -6.29 -9.84 2.85
C THR A 17 -4.86 -10.23 2.44
N GLU A 18 -4.64 -11.47 2.02
CA GLU A 18 -3.33 -11.94 1.53
C GLU A 18 -2.87 -11.12 0.32
N ARG A 19 -3.78 -10.90 -0.65
CA ARG A 19 -3.45 -10.14 -1.86
C ARG A 19 -3.14 -8.68 -1.55
N LEU A 20 -3.89 -8.06 -0.64
CA LEU A 20 -3.64 -6.70 -0.15
C LEU A 20 -2.28 -6.59 0.56
N LEU A 21 -1.92 -7.56 1.40
CA LEU A 21 -0.63 -7.55 2.10
C LEU A 21 0.55 -7.82 1.17
N ASN A 22 0.38 -8.68 0.17
CA ASN A 22 1.40 -8.89 -0.86
C ASN A 22 1.62 -7.59 -1.65
N GLU A 23 0.54 -6.95 -2.09
CA GLU A 23 0.60 -5.70 -2.82
C GLU A 23 1.26 -4.57 -1.99
N ALA A 24 0.88 -4.45 -0.72
CA ALA A 24 1.51 -3.51 0.20
C ALA A 24 3.03 -3.73 0.30
N THR A 25 3.44 -4.99 0.38
CA THR A 25 4.86 -5.36 0.45
C THR A 25 5.59 -4.96 -0.82
N GLU A 26 4.99 -5.17 -1.99
CA GLU A 26 5.56 -4.79 -3.29
C GLU A 26 5.72 -3.26 -3.42
N TRP A 27 4.68 -2.48 -3.10
CA TRP A 27 4.75 -1.01 -3.15
C TRP A 27 5.78 -0.43 -2.19
N LEU A 28 5.84 -0.95 -0.96
CA LEU A 28 6.79 -0.48 0.05
C LEU A 28 8.24 -0.87 -0.30
N ALA A 29 8.46 -2.07 -0.85
CA ALA A 29 9.77 -2.48 -1.34
C ALA A 29 10.22 -1.61 -2.52
N TYR A 30 9.31 -1.31 -3.45
CA TYR A 30 9.59 -0.42 -4.57
C TYR A 30 9.92 1.00 -4.08
N ALA A 31 9.11 1.57 -3.18
CA ALA A 31 9.36 2.88 -2.57
C ALA A 31 10.73 2.94 -1.90
N GLN A 32 11.11 1.90 -1.14
CA GLN A 32 12.41 1.81 -0.50
C GLN A 32 13.56 1.74 -1.51
N GLY A 33 13.40 0.94 -2.56
CA GLY A 33 14.38 0.84 -3.65
C GLY A 33 14.56 2.17 -4.38
N THR A 34 13.47 2.81 -4.77
CA THR A 34 13.48 4.13 -5.41
C THR A 34 14.13 5.18 -4.52
N ALA A 35 13.80 5.22 -3.23
CA ALA A 35 14.41 6.15 -2.28
C ALA A 35 15.94 5.98 -2.20
N ARG A 36 16.46 4.75 -2.22
CA ARG A 36 17.91 4.49 -2.22
C ARG A 36 18.58 5.03 -3.47
N VAL A 37 18.02 4.77 -4.65
CA VAL A 37 18.55 5.29 -5.92
C VAL A 37 18.53 6.81 -5.94
N LEU A 38 17.50 7.45 -5.39
CA LEU A 38 17.44 8.91 -5.29
C LEU A 38 18.50 9.49 -4.35
N VAL A 39 18.82 8.80 -3.25
CA VAL A 39 19.92 9.22 -2.36
C VAL A 39 21.26 9.16 -3.08
N GLU A 40 21.50 8.11 -3.87
CA GLU A 40 22.71 7.99 -4.70
C GLU A 40 22.78 9.11 -5.75
N ALA A 41 21.68 9.34 -6.48
CA ALA A 41 21.59 10.41 -7.48
C ALA A 41 21.77 11.81 -6.87
N ALA A 42 21.18 12.08 -5.69
CA ALA A 42 21.33 13.36 -5.00
C ALA A 42 22.76 13.61 -4.50
N HIS A 43 23.52 12.55 -4.18
CA HIS A 43 24.93 12.68 -3.81
C HIS A 43 25.82 13.03 -5.01
N GLU A 44 25.49 12.49 -6.19
CA GLU A 44 26.21 12.77 -7.44
C GLU A 44 25.83 14.14 -8.04
N ALA A 45 24.60 14.60 -7.83
CA ALA A 45 24.08 15.88 -8.28
C ALA A 45 24.69 17.04 -7.45
N SER A 46 25.88 17.48 -7.84
CA SER A 46 26.57 18.64 -7.26
C SER A 46 26.01 19.99 -7.75
N CYS A 47 24.86 20.02 -8.43
CA CYS A 47 24.32 21.21 -9.12
C CYS A 47 22.95 21.65 -8.57
N GLU A 48 22.87 22.93 -8.21
CA GLU A 48 21.70 23.63 -7.66
C GLU A 48 20.43 23.58 -8.55
N SER A 49 20.53 23.20 -9.83
CA SER A 49 19.40 23.12 -10.76
C SER A 49 18.48 21.92 -10.55
N ASP A 50 18.89 20.91 -9.78
CA ASP A 50 18.18 19.62 -9.65
C ASP A 50 17.14 19.57 -8.52
N GLY A 51 16.98 20.65 -7.74
CA GLY A 51 16.11 20.65 -6.56
C GLY A 51 14.63 20.36 -6.86
N ARG A 52 14.12 20.82 -8.01
CA ARG A 52 12.73 20.59 -8.42
C ARG A 52 12.49 19.13 -8.81
N ASP A 53 13.40 18.54 -9.56
CA ASP A 53 13.27 17.17 -10.05
C ASP A 53 13.47 16.18 -8.91
N LEU A 54 14.40 16.46 -7.98
CA LEU A 54 14.54 15.70 -6.75
C LEU A 54 13.28 15.81 -5.86
N ALA A 55 12.71 17.00 -5.71
CA ALA A 55 11.46 17.17 -4.95
C ALA A 55 10.29 16.41 -5.59
N LEU A 56 10.19 16.41 -6.92
CA LEU A 56 9.17 15.62 -7.64
C LEU A 56 9.37 14.12 -7.41
N ALA A 57 10.61 13.64 -7.48
CA ALA A 57 10.93 12.23 -7.27
C ALA A 57 10.63 11.77 -5.83
N ILE A 58 10.93 12.62 -4.83
CA ILE A 58 10.54 12.38 -3.44
C ILE A 58 9.01 12.33 -3.30
N GLY A 59 8.29 13.22 -3.99
CA GLY A 59 6.82 13.15 -4.06
C GLY A 59 6.30 11.83 -4.63
N GLY A 60 6.99 11.28 -5.64
CA GLY A 60 6.74 9.95 -6.17
C GLY A 60 6.92 8.85 -5.12
N VAL A 61 8.01 8.88 -4.35
CA VAL A 61 8.23 7.93 -3.23
C VAL A 61 7.10 8.02 -2.21
N ALA A 62 6.66 9.23 -1.84
CA ALA A 62 5.56 9.41 -0.90
C ALA A 62 4.24 8.80 -1.43
N ALA A 63 3.97 8.93 -2.73
CA ALA A 63 2.79 8.30 -3.35
C ALA A 63 2.84 6.77 -3.29
N LEU A 64 4.00 6.16 -3.58
CA LEU A 64 4.20 4.71 -3.49
C LEU A 64 3.95 4.20 -2.06
N VAL A 65 4.48 4.91 -1.05
CA VAL A 65 4.24 4.58 0.36
C VAL A 65 2.76 4.71 0.72
N ALA A 66 2.07 5.75 0.23
CA ALA A 66 0.66 5.95 0.50
C ALA A 66 -0.20 4.79 -0.04
N VAL A 67 0.09 4.28 -1.24
CA VAL A 67 -0.58 3.11 -1.80
C VAL A 67 -0.34 1.87 -0.93
N GLY A 68 0.91 1.62 -0.53
CA GLY A 68 1.23 0.51 0.37
C GLY A 68 0.48 0.58 1.70
N HIS A 69 0.43 1.76 2.33
CA HIS A 69 -0.35 1.98 3.56
C HIS A 69 -1.84 1.74 3.36
N TYR A 70 -2.41 2.20 2.26
CA TYR A 70 -3.82 1.97 1.95
C TYR A 70 -4.15 0.48 1.88
N CYS A 71 -3.30 -0.31 1.20
CA CYS A 71 -3.45 -1.76 1.13
C CYS A 71 -3.40 -2.42 2.53
N VAL A 72 -2.46 -2.00 3.39
CA VAL A 72 -2.35 -2.48 4.79
C VAL A 72 -3.60 -2.12 5.61
N GLN A 73 -4.12 -0.90 5.46
CA GLN A 73 -5.32 -0.47 6.16
C GLN A 73 -6.52 -1.32 5.76
N ARG A 74 -6.74 -1.55 4.45
CA ARG A 74 -7.81 -2.42 3.97
C ARG A 74 -7.69 -3.86 4.50
N ALA A 75 -6.47 -4.42 4.49
CA ALA A 75 -6.21 -5.74 5.04
C ALA A 75 -6.54 -5.81 6.55
N HIS A 76 -6.14 -4.81 7.33
CA HIS A 76 -6.49 -4.74 8.74
C HIS A 76 -8.00 -4.64 8.99
N THR A 77 -8.71 -3.85 8.18
CA THR A 77 -10.16 -3.72 8.25
C THR A 77 -10.84 -5.06 7.99
N GLN A 78 -10.40 -5.82 6.98
CA GLN A 78 -10.93 -7.16 6.71
C GLN A 78 -10.68 -8.12 7.87
N VAL A 79 -9.46 -8.19 8.40
CA VAL A 79 -9.15 -9.08 9.55
C VAL A 79 -9.97 -8.71 10.78
N LEU A 80 -10.21 -7.43 11.03
CA LEU A 80 -11.03 -6.98 12.16
C LEU A 80 -12.47 -7.46 11.99
N PHE A 81 -13.09 -7.24 10.83
CA PHE A 81 -14.49 -7.59 10.60
C PHE A 81 -14.74 -9.08 10.30
N ASP A 82 -13.75 -9.80 9.79
CA ASP A 82 -13.81 -11.27 9.60
C ASP A 82 -13.47 -12.04 10.89
N SER A 83 -13.06 -11.34 11.97
CA SER A 83 -12.67 -11.98 13.22
C SER A 83 -13.89 -12.65 13.88
N PRO A 84 -13.83 -13.95 14.19
CA PRO A 84 -14.94 -14.67 14.82
C PRO A 84 -15.31 -14.10 16.20
N LEU A 85 -14.41 -13.39 16.87
CA LEU A 85 -14.67 -12.73 18.16
C LEU A 85 -15.68 -11.56 18.08
N LEU A 86 -15.88 -10.98 16.89
CA LEU A 86 -16.89 -9.95 16.65
C LEU A 86 -18.23 -10.51 16.14
N ARG A 87 -18.27 -11.78 15.71
CA ARG A 87 -19.51 -12.46 15.25
C ARG A 87 -20.35 -12.96 16.42
N ASP A 88 -19.72 -13.32 17.55
CA ASP A 88 -20.41 -13.82 18.75
C ASP A 88 -21.29 -12.76 19.46
N THR A 89 -21.14 -11.46 19.14
CA THR A 89 -21.96 -10.39 19.73
C THR A 89 -23.30 -10.16 19.03
N GLU A 90 -23.54 -10.76 17.86
CA GLU A 90 -24.79 -10.61 17.10
C GLU A 90 -25.79 -11.77 17.31
N ASP A 91 -25.33 -12.93 17.81
CA ASP A 91 -26.16 -14.13 17.99
C ASP A 91 -26.84 -14.22 19.37
N VAL A 92 -26.70 -13.21 20.23
CA VAL A 92 -27.34 -13.21 21.55
C VAL A 92 -28.43 -12.13 21.60
N ILE A 93 -29.66 -12.61 21.81
CA ILE A 93 -30.94 -11.90 22.05
C ILE A 93 -31.80 -11.70 20.79
N HIS A 94 -32.64 -12.69 20.49
CA HIS A 94 -34.10 -12.56 20.62
C HIS A 94 -34.78 -13.94 20.56
N GLY A 95 -35.21 -14.43 21.73
CA GLY A 95 -36.15 -15.55 21.88
C GLY A 95 -37.05 -15.28 23.07
N ASP A 96 -38.36 -15.30 22.82
CA ASP A 96 -39.50 -14.90 23.67
C ASP A 96 -39.56 -15.49 25.08
#